data_AF-A0A0J9BMG7-F1
#
_entry.id   AF-A0A0J9BMG7-F1
#
_cell.length_a   1.000
_cell.length_b   1.000
_cell.length_c   1.000
_cell.angle_alpha   90.00
_cell.angle_beta   90.00
_cell.angle_gamma   90.00
#
_symmetry.space_group_name_H-M   'P 1'
#
loop_
_entity.id
_entity.type
_entity.pdbx_description
1 polymer ?
#
loop_
_entity_poly.entity_id
_entity_poly.type
_entity_poly.pdbx_seq_one_letter_code
_entity_poly.pdbx_strand_id
1 'polypeptide(L)'
;MNFAIDFITNVLGNPTVMLGIIACIGLMFLRKNVSDIVMGTVKTMMGYLILSAGTTIIGTPITLLTTLVQRGLGVDGVLPLYWVVYAESMAKFGTEAALIFIIGFVINILLAKFTPWKNLAMTVHLQLFWAGFMASIMAGFGFSGITLIAIGGLISGVYYWIATTISAHYLKPVTTEHANFVPSAIALVIAGEAGRLFKKGGKSTEEIEFPSSLNWLKDSIIATCMAVLVMNFIFTFIAGPAVVRELAEGTPWILYVLIQSLTFGGGIAVILYGVRMMLAELIPAFSGVAEKLLPNAVLGLDYPTVFPYAGTAVMLGFVFSLLGSILATLVMAFTGFSPVVVPGVQINFFEGALVGVYANARGGLKNCIFSALITGFILQFAVALTFPMTGHLMATGGAYEAMDFNTIGYLIAKLMSLFH
;
A
#
# COMPACT_ATOMS: atom_id res chain seq x y z
N MET A 1 1.92 -25.20 -22.33
CA MET A 1 2.10 -23.77 -22.05
C MET A 1 1.16 -23.28 -20.97
N ASN A 2 -0.12 -23.68 -20.98
CA ASN A 2 -1.12 -23.31 -19.96
C ASN A 2 -0.74 -23.72 -18.53
N PHE A 3 -0.28 -24.95 -18.29
CA PHE A 3 0.07 -25.37 -16.92
C PHE A 3 1.16 -24.52 -16.24
N ALA A 4 2.20 -24.10 -16.98
CA ALA A 4 3.26 -23.28 -16.41
C ALA A 4 2.76 -21.86 -16.08
N ILE A 5 1.94 -21.29 -16.96
CA ILE A 5 1.32 -19.98 -16.74
C ILE A 5 0.34 -20.06 -15.58
N ASP A 6 -0.57 -21.05 -15.57
CA ASP A 6 -1.57 -21.26 -14.51
C ASP A 6 -0.93 -21.58 -13.16
N PHE A 7 0.16 -22.35 -13.13
CA PHE A 7 0.90 -22.60 -11.90
C PHE A 7 1.56 -21.33 -11.38
N ILE A 8 2.22 -20.55 -12.25
CA ILE A 8 2.86 -19.30 -11.83
C ILE A 8 1.79 -18.29 -11.37
N THR A 9 0.70 -18.09 -12.10
CA THR A 9 -0.32 -17.10 -11.76
C THR A 9 -1.15 -17.50 -10.54
N ASN A 10 -1.51 -18.78 -10.39
CA ASN A 10 -2.38 -19.18 -9.30
C ASN A 10 -1.63 -19.63 -8.03
N VAL A 11 -0.44 -20.22 -8.17
CA VAL A 11 0.36 -20.71 -7.02
C VAL A 11 1.34 -19.64 -6.57
N LEU A 12 2.18 -19.12 -7.48
CA LEU A 12 3.14 -18.06 -7.12
C LEU A 12 2.46 -16.69 -6.99
N GLY A 13 1.36 -16.46 -7.71
CA GLY A 13 0.53 -15.26 -7.57
C GLY A 13 -0.24 -15.19 -6.26
N ASN A 14 -0.40 -16.31 -5.54
CA ASN A 14 -1.01 -16.33 -4.21
C ASN A 14 0.03 -15.97 -3.13
N PRO A 15 -0.08 -14.81 -2.45
CA PRO A 15 0.96 -14.38 -1.52
C PRO A 15 1.10 -15.30 -0.30
N THR A 16 0.01 -15.93 0.16
CA THR A 16 0.05 -16.93 1.25
C THR A 16 0.99 -18.07 0.90
N VAL A 17 0.81 -18.65 -0.29
CA VAL A 17 1.58 -19.81 -0.74
C VAL A 17 3.02 -19.41 -1.02
N MET A 18 3.24 -18.28 -1.70
CA MET A 18 4.58 -17.77 -1.98
C MET A 18 5.41 -17.57 -0.71
N LEU A 19 4.86 -16.87 0.30
CA LEU A 19 5.54 -16.63 1.57
C LEU A 19 5.80 -17.94 2.34
N GLY A 20 4.87 -18.89 2.28
CA GLY A 20 5.06 -20.23 2.84
C GLY A 20 6.20 -21.00 2.19
N ILE A 21 6.30 -20.99 0.85
CA ILE A 21 7.38 -21.64 0.11
C ILE A 21 8.75 -21.05 0.50
N ILE A 22 8.84 -19.72 0.59
CA ILE A 22 10.08 -19.03 0.99
C ILE A 22 10.47 -19.40 2.41
N ALA A 23 9.51 -19.40 3.35
CA ALA A 23 9.74 -19.81 4.73
C ALA A 23 10.25 -21.27 4.79
N CYS A 24 9.60 -22.18 4.07
CA CYS A 24 9.99 -23.58 3.99
C CYS A 24 11.41 -23.76 3.45
N ILE A 25 11.72 -23.16 2.30
CA ILE A 25 13.06 -23.22 1.67
C ILE A 25 14.12 -22.62 2.58
N GLY A 26 13.83 -21.48 3.19
CA GLY A 26 14.72 -20.81 4.13
C GLY A 26 15.07 -21.67 5.33
N LEU A 27 14.07 -22.26 5.98
CA LEU A 27 14.25 -23.14 7.15
C LEU A 27 14.97 -24.45 6.77
N MET A 28 14.72 -24.99 5.58
CA MET A 28 15.49 -26.12 5.04
C MET A 28 16.96 -25.76 4.82
N PHE A 29 17.26 -24.55 4.32
CA PHE A 29 18.64 -24.10 4.16
C PHE A 29 19.37 -23.92 5.49
N LEU A 30 18.67 -23.47 6.52
CA LEU A 30 19.15 -23.43 7.91
C LEU A 30 19.24 -24.80 8.57
N ARG A 31 18.89 -25.90 7.86
CA ARG A 31 18.91 -27.27 8.36
C ARG A 31 18.13 -27.43 9.68
N LYS A 32 17.02 -26.73 9.80
CA LYS A 32 16.08 -26.90 10.93
C LYS A 32 15.46 -28.31 10.90
N ASN A 33 14.97 -28.77 12.04
CA ASN A 33 14.29 -30.07 12.10
C ASN A 33 12.95 -30.00 11.34
N VAL A 34 12.38 -31.15 10.98
CA VAL A 34 11.13 -31.21 10.19
C VAL A 34 9.98 -30.50 10.90
N SER A 35 9.90 -30.62 12.23
CA SER A 35 8.86 -29.96 13.03
C SER A 35 8.91 -28.44 12.91
N ASP A 36 10.10 -27.85 13.02
CA ASP A 36 10.34 -26.41 12.91
C ASP A 36 10.07 -25.92 11.50
N ILE A 37 10.46 -26.69 10.47
CA ILE A 37 10.18 -26.35 9.06
C ILE A 37 8.67 -26.29 8.83
N VAL A 38 7.93 -27.31 9.26
CA VAL A 38 6.46 -27.36 9.11
C VAL A 38 5.80 -26.23 9.90
N MET A 39 6.19 -26.07 11.16
CA MET A 39 5.63 -25.04 12.04
C MET A 39 5.88 -23.62 11.50
N GLY A 40 7.11 -23.30 11.12
CA GLY A 40 7.45 -21.98 10.60
C GLY A 40 6.73 -21.69 9.28
N THR A 41 6.71 -22.66 8.36
CA THR A 41 5.98 -22.56 7.09
C THR A 41 4.49 -22.27 7.30
N VAL A 42 3.83 -23.11 8.11
CA VAL A 42 2.38 -22.98 8.37
C VAL A 42 2.08 -21.67 9.08
N LYS A 43 2.89 -21.26 10.06
CA LYS A 43 2.68 -20.01 10.77
C LYS A 43 2.88 -18.78 9.88
N THR A 44 3.85 -18.79 8.96
CA THR A 44 4.00 -17.73 7.96
C THR A 44 2.74 -17.61 7.10
N MET A 45 2.24 -18.74 6.59
CA MET A 45 1.01 -18.77 5.79
C MET A 45 -0.21 -18.30 6.58
N MET A 46 -0.40 -18.80 7.80
CA MET A 46 -1.49 -18.40 8.69
C MET A 46 -1.41 -16.92 9.05
N GLY A 47 -0.22 -16.40 9.36
CA GLY A 47 -0.02 -14.99 9.66
C GLY A 47 -0.45 -14.08 8.51
N TYR A 48 -0.12 -14.43 7.27
CA TYR A 48 -0.60 -13.69 6.10
C TYR A 48 -2.13 -13.80 5.91
N LEU A 49 -2.72 -14.99 6.09
CA LEU A 49 -4.17 -15.16 5.97
C LEU A 49 -4.93 -14.33 7.01
N ILE A 50 -4.43 -14.28 8.24
CA ILE A 50 -5.00 -13.44 9.31
C ILE A 50 -4.88 -11.96 8.93
N LEU A 51 -3.70 -11.53 8.45
CA LEU A 51 -3.50 -10.17 7.96
C LEU A 51 -4.53 -9.81 6.87
N SER A 52 -4.72 -10.71 5.89
CA SER A 52 -5.67 -10.52 4.80
C SER A 52 -7.12 -10.47 5.31
N ALA A 53 -7.49 -11.32 6.27
CA ALA A 53 -8.81 -11.28 6.89
C ALA A 53 -9.07 -9.94 7.60
N GLY A 54 -8.07 -9.39 8.30
CA GLY A 54 -8.17 -8.07 8.92
C GLY A 54 -8.36 -6.94 7.89
N THR A 55 -7.73 -7.05 6.72
CA THR A 55 -7.94 -6.11 5.59
C THR A 55 -9.37 -6.18 5.04
N THR A 56 -9.96 -7.38 4.96
CA THR A 56 -11.36 -7.54 4.57
C THR A 56 -12.30 -6.92 5.60
N ILE A 57 -12.03 -7.07 6.89
CA ILE A 57 -12.84 -6.50 7.99
C ILE A 57 -12.91 -4.97 7.91
N ILE A 58 -11.80 -4.30 7.58
CA ILE A 58 -11.79 -2.82 7.46
C ILE A 58 -12.45 -2.31 6.17
N GLY A 59 -12.83 -3.19 5.23
CA GLY A 59 -13.45 -2.81 3.96
C GLY A 59 -14.79 -2.08 4.12
N THR A 60 -15.72 -2.61 4.92
CA THR A 60 -17.03 -1.96 5.13
C THR A 60 -16.90 -0.58 5.81
N PRO A 61 -16.09 -0.41 6.88
CA PRO A 61 -15.83 0.91 7.43
C PRO A 61 -15.20 1.90 6.45
N ILE A 62 -14.26 1.44 5.60
CA ILE A 62 -13.64 2.27 4.54
C ILE A 62 -14.70 2.73 3.54
N THR A 63 -15.60 1.84 3.13
CA THR A 63 -16.70 2.17 2.20
C THR A 63 -17.63 3.23 2.79
N LEU A 64 -17.99 3.12 4.08
CA LEU A 64 -18.79 4.13 4.76
C LEU A 64 -18.09 5.50 4.72
N LEU A 65 -16.84 5.58 5.17
CA LEU A 65 -16.12 6.86 5.21
C LEU A 65 -15.90 7.44 3.81
N THR A 66 -15.60 6.60 2.81
CA THR A 66 -15.46 7.03 1.41
C THR A 66 -16.76 7.65 0.90
N THR A 67 -17.89 7.00 1.16
CA THR A 67 -19.22 7.48 0.74
C THR A 67 -19.56 8.80 1.43
N LEU A 68 -19.27 8.91 2.73
CA LEU A 68 -19.50 10.13 3.51
C LEU A 68 -18.65 11.30 3.01
N VAL A 69 -17.37 11.08 2.69
CA VAL A 69 -16.51 12.12 2.13
C VAL A 69 -17.01 12.54 0.75
N GLN A 70 -17.32 11.59 -0.14
CA GLN A 70 -17.82 11.89 -1.48
C GLN A 70 -19.12 12.71 -1.45
N ARG A 71 -20.10 12.26 -0.69
CA ARG A 71 -21.39 12.97 -0.53
C ARG A 71 -21.24 14.30 0.18
N GLY A 72 -20.42 14.35 1.23
CA GLY A 72 -20.21 15.56 2.02
C GLY A 72 -19.49 16.67 1.26
N LEU A 73 -18.57 16.32 0.36
CA LEU A 73 -17.91 17.30 -0.51
C LEU A 73 -18.80 17.73 -1.69
N GLY A 74 -19.82 16.93 -2.05
CA GLY A 74 -20.69 17.20 -3.19
C GLY A 74 -19.93 17.16 -4.53
N VAL A 75 -18.85 16.37 -4.58
CA VAL A 75 -17.96 16.28 -5.74
C VAL A 75 -18.13 14.92 -6.39
N ASP A 76 -18.52 14.92 -7.67
CA ASP A 76 -18.42 13.76 -8.54
C ASP A 76 -17.09 13.83 -9.29
N GLY A 77 -16.33 12.74 -9.27
CA GLY A 77 -14.97 12.75 -9.77
C GLY A 77 -14.36 11.36 -9.88
N VAL A 78 -13.09 11.33 -10.24
CA VAL A 78 -12.31 10.08 -10.35
C VAL A 78 -12.09 9.53 -8.95
N LEU A 79 -12.37 8.24 -8.76
CA LEU A 79 -12.17 7.59 -7.47
C LEU A 79 -10.93 6.68 -7.53
N PRO A 80 -9.90 6.90 -6.71
CA PRO A 80 -8.79 5.95 -6.57
C PRO A 80 -9.33 4.64 -5.98
N LEU A 81 -9.41 3.58 -6.80
CA LEU A 81 -9.95 2.26 -6.45
C LEU A 81 -9.12 1.17 -7.13
N TYR A 82 -8.20 0.55 -6.40
CA TYR A 82 -7.31 -0.48 -6.97
C TYR A 82 -8.09 -1.58 -7.68
N TRP A 83 -9.08 -2.14 -7.00
CA TRP A 83 -9.71 -3.38 -7.43
C TRP A 83 -10.48 -3.24 -8.73
N VAL A 84 -11.18 -2.12 -8.93
CA VAL A 84 -11.96 -1.86 -10.15
C VAL A 84 -11.03 -1.74 -11.35
N VAL A 85 -9.96 -0.95 -11.21
CA VAL A 85 -9.05 -0.64 -12.31
C VAL A 85 -8.10 -1.81 -12.61
N TYR A 86 -7.69 -2.54 -11.56
CA TYR A 86 -6.93 -3.78 -11.72
C TYR A 86 -7.76 -4.87 -12.40
N ALA A 87 -9.03 -5.05 -12.01
CA ALA A 87 -9.90 -6.03 -12.66
C ALA A 87 -10.07 -5.73 -14.15
N GLU A 88 -10.26 -4.45 -14.53
CA GLU A 88 -10.33 -4.04 -15.94
C GLU A 88 -9.00 -4.32 -16.67
N SER A 89 -7.87 -3.98 -16.06
CA SER A 89 -6.54 -4.25 -16.64
C SER A 89 -6.32 -5.74 -16.87
N MET A 90 -6.67 -6.58 -15.90
CA MET A 90 -6.52 -8.04 -15.99
C MET A 90 -7.51 -8.66 -16.98
N ALA A 91 -8.72 -8.11 -17.11
CA ALA A 91 -9.70 -8.57 -18.08
C ALA A 91 -9.22 -8.39 -19.52
N LYS A 92 -8.49 -7.30 -19.81
CA LYS A 92 -7.94 -7.03 -21.16
C LYS A 92 -6.55 -7.59 -21.40
N PHE A 93 -5.68 -7.56 -20.39
CA PHE A 93 -4.23 -7.80 -20.55
C PHE A 93 -3.70 -8.82 -19.54
N GLY A 94 -4.52 -9.73 -19.03
CA GLY A 94 -4.12 -10.66 -17.97
C GLY A 94 -2.93 -11.55 -18.34
N THR A 95 -2.82 -11.99 -19.60
CA THR A 95 -1.68 -12.80 -20.06
C THR A 95 -0.41 -11.96 -20.15
N GLU A 96 -0.50 -10.77 -20.74
CA GLU A 96 0.61 -9.82 -20.84
C GLU A 96 1.11 -9.40 -19.46
N ALA A 97 0.20 -9.09 -18.54
CA ALA A 97 0.51 -8.72 -17.16
C ALA A 97 1.23 -9.85 -16.42
N ALA A 98 0.78 -11.10 -16.58
CA ALA A 98 1.45 -12.26 -15.99
C ALA A 98 2.88 -12.45 -16.53
N LEU A 99 3.08 -12.26 -17.83
CA LEU A 99 4.39 -12.37 -18.46
C LEU A 99 5.33 -11.21 -18.08
N ILE A 100 4.79 -9.98 -18.01
CA ILE A 100 5.50 -8.79 -17.49
C ILE A 100 5.96 -9.04 -16.06
N PHE A 101 5.08 -9.57 -15.21
CA PHE A 101 5.42 -9.93 -13.84
C PHE A 101 6.57 -10.95 -13.78
N ILE A 102 6.53 -12.02 -14.57
CA ILE A 102 7.59 -13.05 -14.58
C ILE A 102 8.93 -12.42 -14.98
N ILE A 103 8.96 -11.67 -16.08
CA ILE A 103 10.19 -11.02 -16.55
C ILE A 103 10.69 -10.01 -15.52
N GLY A 104 9.79 -9.19 -14.96
CA GLY A 104 10.13 -8.21 -13.94
C GLY A 104 10.70 -8.84 -12.68
N PHE A 105 10.13 -9.95 -12.23
CA PHE A 105 10.61 -10.68 -11.06
C PHE A 105 12.02 -11.26 -11.30
N VAL A 106 12.26 -11.87 -12.47
CA VAL A 106 13.61 -12.35 -12.86
C VAL A 106 14.61 -11.20 -12.87
N ILE A 107 14.26 -10.06 -13.46
CA ILE A 107 15.14 -8.88 -13.50
C ILE A 107 15.42 -8.35 -12.09
N ASN A 108 14.42 -8.30 -11.21
CA ASN A 108 14.64 -7.91 -9.83
C ASN A 108 15.60 -8.86 -9.09
N ILE A 109 15.50 -10.18 -9.30
CA ILE A 109 16.46 -11.16 -8.76
C ILE A 109 17.88 -10.89 -9.29
N LEU A 110 18.02 -10.67 -10.60
CA LEU A 110 19.33 -10.40 -11.22
C LEU A 110 19.95 -9.12 -10.64
N LEU A 111 19.16 -8.05 -10.52
CA LEU A 111 19.61 -6.78 -9.94
C LEU A 111 19.99 -6.96 -8.46
N ALA A 112 19.15 -7.62 -7.65
CA ALA A 112 19.47 -7.91 -6.26
C ALA A 112 20.74 -8.77 -6.11
N LYS A 113 21.00 -9.69 -7.04
CA LYS A 113 22.19 -10.55 -7.02
C LYS A 113 23.46 -9.80 -7.40
N PHE A 114 23.45 -9.09 -8.51
CA PHE A 114 24.68 -8.55 -9.13
C PHE A 114 25.01 -7.10 -8.74
N THR A 115 24.05 -6.34 -8.21
CA THR A 115 24.28 -4.95 -7.77
C THR A 115 24.61 -4.85 -6.28
N PRO A 116 25.13 -3.71 -5.78
CA PRO A 116 25.31 -3.51 -4.34
C PRO A 116 24.00 -3.45 -3.54
N TRP A 117 22.88 -3.12 -4.18
CA TRP A 117 21.56 -3.02 -3.51
C TRP A 117 20.84 -4.36 -3.60
N LYS A 118 20.81 -5.08 -2.48
CA LYS A 118 20.37 -6.46 -2.38
C LYS A 118 18.86 -6.60 -2.14
N ASN A 119 18.06 -5.68 -2.65
CA ASN A 119 16.64 -5.58 -2.29
C ASN A 119 15.75 -6.36 -3.25
N LEU A 120 14.93 -7.26 -2.71
CA LEU A 120 14.08 -8.17 -3.48
C LEU A 120 12.60 -7.95 -3.12
N ALA A 121 11.79 -7.59 -4.11
CA ALA A 121 10.36 -7.41 -3.94
C ALA A 121 9.64 -8.75 -3.86
N MET A 122 8.91 -9.00 -2.76
CA MET A 122 8.21 -10.27 -2.52
C MET A 122 6.69 -10.11 -2.38
N THR A 123 6.16 -8.90 -2.45
CA THR A 123 4.71 -8.65 -2.43
C THR A 123 4.10 -8.88 -3.81
N VAL A 124 3.85 -10.16 -4.15
CA VAL A 124 3.46 -10.56 -5.52
C VAL A 124 2.19 -9.88 -6.01
N HIS A 125 1.17 -9.72 -5.17
CA HIS A 125 -0.08 -9.08 -5.59
C HIS A 125 0.13 -7.60 -6.00
N LEU A 126 1.05 -6.87 -5.34
CA LEU A 126 1.43 -5.51 -5.74
C LEU A 126 2.30 -5.51 -7.00
N GLN A 127 3.13 -6.54 -7.21
CA GLN A 127 3.87 -6.71 -8.47
C GLN A 127 2.90 -6.92 -9.63
N LEU A 128 1.86 -7.72 -9.44
CA LEU A 128 0.79 -7.94 -10.42
C LEU A 128 -0.05 -6.68 -10.67
N PHE A 129 -0.36 -5.89 -9.63
CA PHE A 129 -1.03 -4.60 -9.81
C PHE A 129 -0.21 -3.68 -10.71
N TRP A 130 1.09 -3.57 -10.44
CA TRP A 130 2.02 -2.81 -11.27
C TRP A 130 2.14 -3.37 -12.69
N ALA A 131 2.21 -4.69 -12.84
CA ALA A 131 2.32 -5.34 -14.14
C ALA A 131 1.06 -5.14 -14.99
N GLY A 132 -0.13 -5.26 -14.38
CA GLY A 132 -1.41 -4.97 -15.03
C GLY A 132 -1.52 -3.52 -15.47
N PHE A 133 -1.11 -2.59 -14.60
CA PHE A 133 -1.03 -1.17 -14.93
C PHE A 133 -0.07 -0.91 -16.09
N MET A 134 1.13 -1.52 -16.06
CA MET A 134 2.12 -1.37 -17.10
C MET A 134 1.63 -1.89 -18.45
N ALA A 135 0.99 -3.06 -18.46
CA ALA A 135 0.38 -3.63 -19.65
C ALA A 135 -0.69 -2.69 -20.22
N SER A 136 -1.58 -2.17 -19.36
CA SER A 136 -2.64 -1.23 -19.71
C SER A 136 -2.12 0.08 -20.32
N ILE A 137 -1.09 0.69 -19.71
CA ILE A 137 -0.47 1.91 -20.23
C ILE A 137 0.22 1.66 -21.56
N MET A 138 1.05 0.62 -21.65
CA MET A 138 1.80 0.33 -22.86
C MET A 138 0.88 0.00 -24.04
N ALA A 139 -0.16 -0.79 -23.81
CA ALA A 139 -1.18 -1.06 -24.83
C ALA A 139 -1.94 0.21 -25.23
N GLY A 140 -2.20 1.11 -24.29
CA GLY A 140 -2.79 2.43 -24.56
C GLY A 140 -1.97 3.29 -25.54
N PHE A 141 -0.65 3.10 -25.61
CA PHE A 141 0.25 3.76 -26.55
C PHE A 141 0.60 2.89 -27.78
N GLY A 142 -0.18 1.84 -28.07
CA GLY A 142 -0.05 1.03 -29.28
C GLY A 142 1.02 -0.07 -29.23
N PHE A 143 1.71 -0.25 -28.10
CA PHE A 143 2.61 -1.40 -27.93
C PHE A 143 1.79 -2.69 -27.83
N SER A 144 2.28 -3.77 -28.43
CA SER A 144 1.60 -5.07 -28.38
C SER A 144 2.60 -6.23 -28.44
N GLY A 145 2.10 -7.43 -28.13
CA GLY A 145 2.84 -8.68 -28.23
C GLY A 145 4.16 -8.66 -27.44
N ILE A 146 5.23 -9.16 -28.05
CA ILE A 146 6.51 -9.36 -27.38
C ILE A 146 7.17 -8.04 -26.94
N THR A 147 6.96 -6.95 -27.68
CA THR A 147 7.53 -5.64 -27.36
C THR A 147 6.93 -5.09 -26.08
N LEU A 148 5.61 -5.20 -25.92
CA LEU A 148 4.90 -4.83 -24.69
C LEU A 148 5.43 -5.64 -23.51
N ILE A 149 5.53 -6.96 -23.67
CA ILE A 149 5.94 -7.87 -22.61
C ILE A 149 7.40 -7.62 -22.18
N ALA A 150 8.31 -7.49 -23.14
CA ALA A 150 9.74 -7.33 -22.86
C ALA A 150 10.07 -5.97 -22.23
N ILE A 151 9.56 -4.88 -22.80
CA ILE A 151 9.81 -3.53 -22.27
C ILE A 151 9.08 -3.34 -20.95
N GLY A 152 7.81 -3.76 -20.86
CA GLY A 152 7.03 -3.70 -19.62
C GLY A 152 7.64 -4.51 -18.49
N GLY A 153 8.13 -5.71 -18.80
CA GLY A 153 8.88 -6.56 -17.86
C GLY A 153 10.17 -5.91 -17.39
N LEU A 154 10.95 -5.32 -18.30
CA LEU A 154 12.18 -4.61 -17.95
C LEU A 154 11.93 -3.43 -17.01
N ILE A 155 10.99 -2.55 -17.36
CA ILE A 155 10.63 -1.39 -16.55
C ILE A 155 10.11 -1.84 -15.19
N SER A 156 9.24 -2.86 -15.15
CA SER A 156 8.67 -3.37 -13.91
C SER A 156 9.74 -3.98 -13.00
N GLY A 157 10.67 -4.77 -13.53
CA GLY A 157 11.75 -5.36 -12.73
C GLY A 157 12.72 -4.34 -12.15
N VAL A 158 13.06 -3.30 -12.93
CA VAL A 158 13.85 -2.17 -12.44
C VAL A 158 13.09 -1.41 -11.36
N TYR A 159 11.79 -1.17 -11.57
CA TYR A 159 10.94 -0.51 -10.59
C TYR A 159 10.85 -1.30 -9.28
N TYR A 160 10.62 -2.61 -9.33
CA TYR A 160 10.58 -3.47 -8.15
C TYR A 160 11.85 -3.33 -7.31
N TRP A 161 13.01 -3.40 -7.97
CA TRP A 161 14.30 -3.24 -7.32
C TRP A 161 14.51 -1.85 -6.70
N ILE A 162 14.19 -0.78 -7.45
CA ILE A 162 14.37 0.60 -6.98
C ILE A 162 13.42 0.93 -5.83
N ALA A 163 12.13 0.58 -5.95
CA ALA A 163 11.13 0.87 -4.93
C ALA A 163 11.49 0.20 -3.60
N THR A 164 11.87 -1.08 -3.61
CA THR A 164 12.33 -1.77 -2.40
C THR A 164 13.64 -1.17 -1.88
N THR A 165 14.53 -0.70 -2.76
CA THR A 165 15.79 -0.06 -2.34
C THR A 165 15.57 1.29 -1.65
N ILE A 166 14.67 2.11 -2.18
CA ILE A 166 14.27 3.38 -1.56
C ILE A 166 13.67 3.11 -0.19
N SER A 167 12.74 2.15 -0.11
CA SER A 167 12.16 1.72 1.16
C SER A 167 13.22 1.27 2.15
N ALA A 168 14.10 0.33 1.76
CA ALA A 168 15.17 -0.18 2.62
C ALA A 168 16.10 0.95 3.10
N HIS A 169 16.39 1.94 2.24
CA HIS A 169 17.19 3.10 2.62
C HIS A 169 16.51 3.92 3.72
N TYR A 170 15.24 4.29 3.55
CA TYR A 170 14.55 5.17 4.48
C TYR A 170 14.13 4.46 5.78
N LEU A 171 13.88 3.15 5.74
CA LEU A 171 13.47 2.33 6.88
C LEU A 171 14.61 1.99 7.86
N LYS A 172 15.88 2.16 7.48
CA LYS A 172 17.05 1.80 8.33
C LYS A 172 16.96 2.20 9.82
N PRO A 173 16.43 3.37 10.22
CA PRO A 173 16.31 3.72 11.63
C PRO A 173 15.32 2.86 12.43
N VAL A 174 14.43 2.13 11.74
CA VAL A 174 13.41 1.24 12.33
C VAL A 174 13.89 -0.21 12.32
N THR A 175 14.33 -0.71 11.16
CA THR A 175 14.83 -2.09 11.00
C THR A 175 15.73 -2.19 9.77
N THR A 176 16.61 -3.20 9.76
CA THR A 176 17.43 -3.59 8.60
C THR A 176 17.13 -5.01 8.11
N GLU A 177 16.19 -5.71 8.73
CA GLU A 177 15.88 -7.12 8.43
C GLU A 177 14.94 -7.27 7.23
N HIS A 178 14.07 -6.29 7.03
CA HIS A 178 13.16 -6.22 5.89
C HIS A 178 12.95 -4.76 5.47
N ALA A 179 12.24 -4.61 4.36
CA ALA A 179 11.79 -3.37 3.76
C ALA A 179 10.36 -3.58 3.26
N ASN A 180 9.77 -2.54 2.70
CA ASN A 180 8.50 -2.62 1.99
C ASN A 180 8.75 -2.63 0.47
N PHE A 181 8.08 -3.54 -0.24
CA PHE A 181 7.83 -3.37 -1.67
C PHE A 181 6.38 -2.96 -1.84
N VAL A 182 6.18 -1.68 -2.06
CA VAL A 182 4.87 -1.02 -2.15
C VAL A 182 4.92 0.09 -3.20
N PRO A 183 3.84 0.36 -3.95
CA PRO A 183 3.78 1.42 -4.96
C PRO A 183 3.80 2.87 -4.47
N SER A 184 4.69 3.18 -3.53
CA SER A 184 4.74 4.42 -2.76
C SER A 184 6.17 4.94 -2.57
N ALA A 185 7.13 4.56 -3.41
CA ALA A 185 8.53 4.97 -3.29
C ALA A 185 8.70 6.50 -3.27
N ILE A 186 7.95 7.25 -4.08
CA ILE A 186 8.00 8.72 -4.05
C ILE A 186 7.47 9.27 -2.71
N ALA A 187 6.41 8.68 -2.16
CA ALA A 187 5.90 9.04 -0.85
C ALA A 187 6.93 8.74 0.26
N LEU A 188 7.67 7.63 0.15
CA LEU A 188 8.76 7.29 1.06
C LEU A 188 9.96 8.25 0.95
N VAL A 189 10.27 8.74 -0.26
CA VAL A 189 11.26 9.81 -0.45
C VAL A 189 10.80 11.09 0.25
N ILE A 190 9.53 11.50 0.11
CA ILE A 190 8.98 12.65 0.83
C ILE A 190 9.15 12.46 2.35
N ALA A 191 8.71 11.31 2.88
CA ALA A 191 8.82 10.96 4.30
C ALA A 191 10.26 11.04 4.81
N GLY A 192 11.21 10.56 4.01
CA GLY A 192 12.62 10.50 4.34
C GLY A 192 13.35 11.83 4.27
N GLU A 193 13.12 12.58 3.20
CA GLU A 193 13.82 13.83 2.89
C GLU A 193 13.26 15.01 3.68
N ALA A 194 11.93 15.10 3.83
CA ALA A 194 11.30 16.12 4.67
C ALA A 194 11.76 16.04 6.14
N GLY A 195 12.21 14.86 6.59
CA GLY A 195 12.81 14.66 7.90
C GLY A 195 14.01 15.59 8.17
N ARG A 196 14.75 16.02 7.14
CA ARG A 196 15.87 16.97 7.29
C ARG A 196 15.42 18.33 7.83
N LEU A 197 14.17 18.74 7.58
CA LEU A 197 13.59 19.97 8.10
C LEU A 197 13.28 19.91 9.61
N PHE A 198 13.07 18.70 10.14
CA PHE A 198 12.56 18.50 11.51
C PHE A 198 13.49 17.68 12.41
N LYS A 199 14.66 17.24 11.90
CA LYS A 199 15.60 16.35 12.59
C LYS A 199 16.17 16.91 13.90
N LYS A 200 16.33 18.23 14.01
CA LYS A 200 16.80 18.88 15.25
C LYS A 200 15.63 19.01 16.25
N GLY A 201 15.51 18.05 17.16
CA GLY A 201 14.55 18.10 18.27
C GLY A 201 13.16 17.54 17.98
N GLY A 202 13.00 16.70 16.95
CA GLY A 202 11.75 16.00 16.68
C GLY A 202 11.52 14.88 17.70
N LYS A 203 10.51 15.04 18.58
CA LYS A 203 10.02 13.96 19.45
C LYS A 203 9.27 12.92 18.61
N SER A 204 9.41 11.64 18.95
CA SER A 204 8.67 10.57 18.27
C SER A 204 7.16 10.74 18.49
N THR A 205 6.34 10.27 17.55
CA THR A 205 4.89 10.12 17.75
C THR A 205 4.56 9.21 18.92
N GLU A 206 5.42 8.22 19.19
CA GLU A 206 5.23 7.27 20.29
C GLU A 206 5.61 7.87 21.67
N GLU A 207 6.21 9.07 21.69
CA GLU A 207 6.60 9.79 22.90
C GLU A 207 5.60 10.90 23.26
N ILE A 208 4.42 10.93 22.65
CA ILE A 208 3.38 11.91 22.98
C ILE A 208 2.88 11.64 24.40
N GLU A 209 3.06 12.63 25.27
CA GLU A 209 2.51 12.61 26.62
C GLU A 209 1.06 13.11 26.60
N PHE A 210 0.12 12.22 26.89
CA PHE A 210 -1.28 12.57 27.06
C PHE A 210 -1.59 12.94 28.51
N PRO A 211 -2.51 13.89 28.76
CA PRO A 211 -3.03 14.10 30.10
C PRO A 211 -3.72 12.82 30.61
N SER A 212 -3.85 12.68 31.93
CA SER A 212 -4.35 11.45 32.57
C SER A 212 -5.72 10.99 32.04
N SER A 213 -6.61 11.92 31.66
CA SER A 213 -7.92 11.64 31.06
C SER A 213 -7.87 11.09 29.62
N LEU A 214 -6.76 11.28 28.91
CA LEU A 214 -6.55 10.86 27.52
C LEU A 214 -5.48 9.78 27.38
N ASN A 215 -5.01 9.19 28.48
CA ASN A 215 -3.99 8.14 28.46
C ASN A 215 -4.37 6.92 27.61
N TRP A 216 -5.66 6.67 27.39
CA TRP A 216 -6.15 5.62 26.51
C TRP A 216 -5.75 5.84 25.04
N LEU A 217 -5.40 7.06 24.62
CA LEU A 217 -4.86 7.35 23.27
C LEU A 217 -3.46 6.77 23.03
N LYS A 218 -2.78 6.28 24.08
CA LYS A 218 -1.51 5.56 23.93
C LYS A 218 -1.70 4.18 23.31
N ASP A 219 -2.90 3.60 23.44
CA ASP A 219 -3.23 2.40 22.69
C ASP A 219 -3.55 2.78 21.25
N SER A 220 -2.63 2.48 20.34
CA SER A 220 -2.75 2.84 18.92
C SER A 220 -4.01 2.28 18.23
N ILE A 221 -4.51 1.12 18.66
CA ILE A 221 -5.72 0.53 18.08
C ILE A 221 -6.94 1.34 18.52
N ILE A 222 -7.02 1.65 19.82
CA ILE A 222 -8.08 2.49 20.39
C ILE A 222 -8.01 3.90 19.79
N ALA A 223 -6.82 4.49 19.69
CA ALA A 223 -6.63 5.81 19.10
C ALA A 223 -7.09 5.86 17.64
N THR A 224 -6.76 4.84 16.84
CA THR A 224 -7.19 4.74 15.44
C THR A 224 -8.70 4.57 15.32
N CYS A 225 -9.30 3.69 16.13
CA CYS A 225 -10.75 3.52 16.21
C CYS A 225 -11.46 4.85 16.51
N MET A 226 -10.95 5.60 17.49
CA MET A 226 -11.55 6.87 17.89
C MET A 226 -11.34 7.96 16.86
N ALA A 227 -10.19 7.99 16.16
CA ALA A 227 -9.99 8.89 15.04
C ALA A 227 -11.01 8.62 13.92
N VAL A 228 -11.23 7.35 13.55
CA VAL A 228 -12.26 6.98 12.56
C VAL A 228 -13.66 7.34 13.01
N LEU A 229 -13.98 7.14 14.30
CA LEU A 229 -15.27 7.52 14.86
C LEU A 229 -15.52 9.03 14.73
N VAL A 230 -14.54 9.85 15.11
CA VAL A 230 -14.62 11.31 15.01
C VAL A 230 -14.78 11.74 13.55
N MET A 231 -13.98 11.16 12.64
CA MET A 231 -14.10 11.45 11.20
C MET A 231 -15.47 11.07 10.66
N ASN A 232 -15.97 9.87 10.96
CA ASN A 232 -17.29 9.41 10.51
C ASN A 232 -18.40 10.34 11.01
N PHE A 233 -18.36 10.80 12.28
CA PHE A 233 -19.34 11.76 12.77
C PHE A 233 -19.26 13.10 12.03
N ILE A 234 -18.06 13.67 11.88
CA ILE A 234 -17.86 14.93 11.16
C ILE A 234 -18.45 14.83 9.74
N PHE A 235 -18.08 13.79 8.97
CA PHE A 235 -18.58 13.65 7.61
C PHE A 235 -20.05 13.23 7.54
N THR A 236 -20.60 12.54 8.55
CA THR A 236 -22.04 12.28 8.64
C THR A 236 -22.82 13.58 8.80
N PHE A 237 -22.33 14.53 9.60
CA PHE A 237 -22.99 15.83 9.75
C PHE A 237 -22.87 16.69 8.48
N ILE A 238 -21.77 16.57 7.74
CA ILE A 238 -21.58 17.28 6.46
C ILE A 238 -22.46 16.67 5.36
N ALA A 239 -22.42 15.35 5.17
CA ALA A 239 -23.15 14.64 4.12
C ALA A 239 -24.66 14.47 4.42
N GLY A 240 -25.04 14.55 5.69
CA GLY A 240 -26.39 14.31 6.17
C GLY A 240 -26.60 12.88 6.68
N PRO A 241 -27.32 12.69 7.81
CA PRO A 241 -27.59 11.34 8.37
C PRO A 241 -28.37 10.40 7.44
N ALA A 242 -29.05 10.91 6.41
CA ALA A 242 -29.78 10.10 5.44
C ALA A 242 -28.85 9.15 4.67
N VAL A 243 -27.64 9.61 4.31
CA VAL A 243 -26.62 8.81 3.62
C VAL A 243 -26.24 7.58 4.45
N VAL A 244 -26.08 7.75 5.76
CA VAL A 244 -25.77 6.64 6.67
C VAL A 244 -26.97 5.70 6.81
N ARG A 245 -28.20 6.22 6.85
CA ARG A 245 -29.40 5.37 6.96
C ARG A 245 -29.58 4.44 5.78
N GLU A 246 -29.23 4.88 4.57
CA GLU A 246 -29.24 4.03 3.37
C GLU A 246 -28.26 2.86 3.51
N LEU A 247 -27.04 3.13 4.01
CA LEU A 247 -26.01 2.11 4.23
C LEU A 247 -26.26 1.22 5.46
N ALA A 248 -27.07 1.70 6.41
CA ALA A 248 -27.28 1.04 7.69
C ALA A 248 -28.36 -0.06 7.66
N GLU A 249 -29.09 -0.20 6.54
CA GLU A 249 -30.09 -1.26 6.30
C GLU A 249 -31.06 -1.50 7.48
N GLY A 250 -31.54 -0.42 8.09
CA GLY A 250 -32.47 -0.46 9.23
C GLY A 250 -31.82 -0.36 10.62
N THR A 251 -30.48 -0.39 10.71
CA THR A 251 -29.75 -0.07 11.94
C THR A 251 -29.82 1.44 12.21
N PRO A 252 -30.04 1.90 13.46
CA PRO A 252 -29.95 3.32 13.78
C PRO A 252 -28.58 3.91 13.38
N TRP A 253 -28.59 5.04 12.67
CA TRP A 253 -27.37 5.59 12.04
C TRP A 253 -26.21 5.83 13.02
N ILE A 254 -26.49 6.28 14.26
CA ILE A 254 -25.48 6.48 15.31
C ILE A 254 -24.82 5.15 15.68
N LEU A 255 -25.64 4.11 15.87
CA LEU A 255 -25.17 2.78 16.20
C LEU A 255 -24.35 2.20 15.05
N TYR A 256 -24.81 2.39 13.81
CA TYR A 256 -24.07 1.95 12.64
C TYR A 256 -22.68 2.60 12.54
N VAL A 257 -22.59 3.94 12.68
CA VAL A 257 -21.30 4.67 12.69
C VAL A 257 -20.39 4.17 13.81
N LEU A 258 -20.93 3.94 15.00
CA LEU A 258 -20.17 3.40 16.13
C LEU A 258 -19.63 2.00 15.83
N ILE A 259 -20.48 1.10 15.35
CA ILE A 259 -20.09 -0.28 14.99
C ILE A 259 -19.01 -0.25 13.91
N GLN A 260 -19.19 0.52 12.83
CA GLN A 260 -18.18 0.57 11.74
C GLN A 260 -16.83 1.11 12.25
N SER A 261 -16.83 2.08 13.16
CA SER A 261 -15.59 2.63 13.71
C SER A 261 -14.87 1.62 14.61
N LEU A 262 -15.63 0.86 15.42
CA LEU A 262 -15.10 -0.26 16.22
C LEU A 262 -14.59 -1.40 15.33
N THR A 263 -15.33 -1.74 14.26
CA THR A 263 -14.94 -2.73 13.26
C THR A 263 -13.62 -2.35 12.59
N PHE A 264 -13.40 -1.06 12.30
CA PHE A 264 -12.12 -0.59 11.79
C PHE A 264 -10.98 -0.89 12.77
N GLY A 265 -11.12 -0.47 14.03
CA GLY A 265 -10.12 -0.77 15.08
C GLY A 265 -9.87 -2.26 15.27
N GLY A 266 -10.93 -3.07 15.31
CA GLY A 266 -10.83 -4.53 15.38
C GLY A 266 -10.07 -5.12 14.19
N GLY A 267 -10.34 -4.65 12.97
CA GLY A 267 -9.61 -5.05 11.77
C GLY A 267 -8.11 -4.73 11.85
N ILE A 268 -7.73 -3.56 12.39
CA ILE A 268 -6.32 -3.23 12.67
C ILE A 268 -5.69 -4.20 13.66
N ALA A 269 -6.40 -4.56 14.73
CA ALA A 269 -5.90 -5.54 15.70
C ALA A 269 -5.60 -6.90 15.05
N VAL A 270 -6.51 -7.37 14.18
CA VAL A 270 -6.32 -8.61 13.41
C VAL A 270 -5.13 -8.49 12.45
N ILE A 271 -5.00 -7.37 11.72
CA ILE A 271 -3.86 -7.07 10.85
C ILE A 271 -2.54 -7.19 11.63
N LEU A 272 -2.43 -6.51 12.77
CA LEU A 272 -1.20 -6.49 13.56
C LEU A 272 -0.85 -7.86 14.14
N TYR A 273 -1.85 -8.64 14.55
CA TYR A 273 -1.63 -10.01 15.01
C TYR A 273 -1.06 -10.90 13.89
N GLY A 274 -1.67 -10.87 12.70
CA GLY A 274 -1.21 -11.62 11.54
C GLY A 274 0.20 -11.24 11.10
N VAL A 275 0.51 -9.93 11.04
CA VAL A 275 1.84 -9.42 10.70
C VAL A 275 2.90 -9.93 11.67
N ARG A 276 2.65 -9.82 12.99
CA ARG A 276 3.62 -10.26 14.01
C ARG A 276 3.91 -11.76 13.90
N MET A 277 2.87 -12.57 13.74
CA MET A 277 2.98 -14.01 13.56
C MET A 277 3.78 -14.38 12.30
N MET A 278 3.50 -13.70 11.19
CA MET A 278 4.19 -13.92 9.92
C MET A 278 5.67 -13.55 10.00
N LEU A 279 5.98 -12.34 10.49
CA LEU A 279 7.35 -11.83 10.56
C LEU A 279 8.25 -12.65 11.49
N ALA A 280 7.69 -13.16 12.60
CA ALA A 280 8.44 -13.97 13.56
C ALA A 280 9.05 -15.23 12.95
N GLU A 281 8.44 -15.80 11.90
CA GLU A 281 8.92 -17.00 11.23
C GLU A 281 9.58 -16.67 9.87
N LEU A 282 9.07 -15.66 9.16
CA LEU A 282 9.54 -15.28 7.83
C LEU A 282 10.94 -14.64 7.87
N ILE A 283 11.21 -13.75 8.83
CA ILE A 283 12.50 -13.06 8.92
C ILE A 283 13.64 -14.07 9.17
N PRO A 284 13.57 -14.97 10.18
CA PRO A 284 14.61 -15.98 10.38
C PRO A 284 14.75 -16.91 9.18
N ALA A 285 13.65 -17.34 8.57
CA ALA A 285 13.70 -18.23 7.42
C ALA A 285 14.42 -17.57 6.23
N PHE A 286 14.15 -16.29 5.96
CA PHE A 286 14.77 -15.61 4.83
C PHE A 286 16.27 -15.42 4.99
N SER A 287 16.80 -15.27 6.21
CA SER A 287 18.25 -15.28 6.44
C SER A 287 18.91 -16.54 5.87
N GLY A 288 18.24 -17.70 5.95
CA GLY A 288 18.71 -18.95 5.32
C GLY A 288 18.73 -18.91 3.79
N VAL A 289 17.77 -18.23 3.17
CA VAL A 289 17.75 -17.99 1.72
C VAL A 289 18.86 -17.02 1.33
N ALA A 290 19.04 -15.95 2.10
CA ALA A 290 20.06 -14.94 1.86
C ALA A 290 21.47 -15.55 1.95
N GLU A 291 21.76 -16.39 2.95
CA GLU A 291 23.07 -17.03 3.10
C GLU A 291 23.46 -17.92 1.90
N LYS A 292 22.52 -18.61 1.26
CA LYS A 292 22.84 -19.60 0.20
C LYS A 292 22.59 -19.13 -1.24
N LEU A 293 21.52 -18.37 -1.47
CA LEU A 293 21.08 -18.03 -2.84
C LEU A 293 21.31 -16.57 -3.19
N LEU A 294 21.04 -15.66 -2.24
CA LEU A 294 21.06 -14.21 -2.46
C LEU A 294 21.77 -13.49 -1.30
N PRO A 295 23.13 -13.48 -1.27
CA PRO A 295 23.90 -12.93 -0.15
C PRO A 295 23.48 -11.51 0.20
N ASN A 296 23.13 -11.32 1.47
CA ASN A 296 22.70 -10.05 2.07
C ASN A 296 21.39 -9.50 1.50
N ALA A 297 20.53 -10.35 0.91
CA ALA A 297 19.25 -9.89 0.43
C ALA A 297 18.36 -9.31 1.54
N VAL A 298 17.61 -8.26 1.20
CA VAL A 298 16.60 -7.65 2.05
C VAL A 298 15.23 -7.84 1.39
N LEU A 299 14.30 -8.40 2.15
CA LEU A 299 12.93 -8.66 1.70
C LEU A 299 12.11 -7.38 1.62
N GLY A 300 11.48 -7.14 0.47
CA GLY A 300 10.41 -6.17 0.31
C GLY A 300 9.04 -6.79 0.55
N LEU A 301 8.38 -6.38 1.63
CA LEU A 301 7.09 -6.90 2.09
C LEU A 301 5.97 -5.83 1.95
N ASP A 302 4.75 -6.22 2.31
CA ASP A 302 3.54 -5.40 2.15
C ASP A 302 3.46 -4.21 3.12
N TYR A 303 2.56 -3.25 2.88
CA TYR A 303 2.36 -2.04 3.71
C TYR A 303 2.32 -2.34 5.22
N PRO A 304 1.54 -3.32 5.70
CA PRO A 304 1.31 -3.47 7.13
C PRO A 304 2.49 -4.02 7.91
N THR A 305 3.55 -4.50 7.24
CA THR A 305 4.71 -5.10 7.92
C THR A 305 5.50 -4.10 8.76
N VAL A 306 5.34 -2.80 8.52
CA VAL A 306 5.95 -1.75 9.35
C VAL A 306 5.01 -1.17 10.40
N PHE A 307 3.71 -1.47 10.35
CA PHE A 307 2.74 -0.90 11.29
C PHE A 307 3.01 -1.27 12.75
N PRO A 308 3.49 -2.48 13.09
CA PRO A 308 3.81 -2.82 14.47
C PRO A 308 4.91 -1.98 15.12
N TYR A 309 5.75 -1.27 14.35
CA TYR A 309 6.89 -0.52 14.89
C TYR A 309 6.51 0.86 15.44
N ALA A 310 5.43 1.47 14.96
CA ALA A 310 5.00 2.80 15.41
C ALA A 310 3.48 2.97 15.20
N GLY A 311 2.69 2.49 16.16
CA GLY A 311 1.23 2.48 16.05
C GLY A 311 0.60 3.89 16.07
N THR A 312 1.17 4.82 16.85
CA THR A 312 0.67 6.21 16.86
C THR A 312 0.96 6.89 15.52
N ALA A 313 2.12 6.60 14.92
CA ALA A 313 2.48 7.07 13.59
C ALA A 313 1.53 6.56 12.49
N VAL A 314 1.08 5.30 12.57
CA VAL A 314 0.08 4.72 11.66
C VAL A 314 -1.21 5.53 11.68
N MET A 315 -1.73 5.81 12.88
CA MET A 315 -2.96 6.58 13.06
C MET A 315 -2.83 8.01 12.51
N LEU A 316 -1.78 8.73 12.93
CA LEU A 316 -1.56 10.11 12.50
C LEU A 316 -1.30 10.18 10.98
N GLY A 317 -0.53 9.24 10.45
CA GLY A 317 -0.25 9.13 9.02
C GLY A 317 -1.53 8.99 8.20
N PHE A 318 -2.44 8.11 8.62
CA PHE A 318 -3.74 7.98 7.98
C PHE A 318 -4.56 9.28 8.04
N VAL A 319 -4.76 9.83 9.25
CA VAL A 319 -5.61 11.03 9.43
C VAL A 319 -5.09 12.20 8.61
N PHE A 320 -3.80 12.50 8.69
CA PHE A 320 -3.22 13.63 7.97
C PHE A 320 -3.12 13.39 6.47
N SER A 321 -2.89 12.16 6.00
CA SER A 321 -2.98 11.84 4.57
C SER A 321 -4.39 12.08 4.03
N LEU A 322 -5.41 11.58 4.74
CA LEU A 322 -6.81 11.80 4.33
C LEU A 322 -7.16 13.29 4.32
N LEU A 323 -6.75 14.05 5.35
CA LEU A 323 -6.92 15.50 5.36
C LEU A 323 -6.22 16.18 4.18
N GLY A 324 -4.98 15.80 3.86
CA GLY A 324 -4.26 16.28 2.69
C GLY A 324 -5.03 16.02 1.39
N SER A 325 -5.57 14.81 1.23
CA SER A 325 -6.41 14.44 0.09
C SER A 325 -7.69 15.28 -0.01
N ILE A 326 -8.38 15.50 1.10
CA ILE A 326 -9.57 16.35 1.14
C ILE A 326 -9.23 17.79 0.75
N LEU A 327 -8.13 18.33 1.28
CA LEU A 327 -7.66 19.67 0.93
C LEU A 327 -7.37 19.79 -0.57
N ALA A 328 -6.69 18.81 -1.17
CA ALA A 328 -6.44 18.81 -2.60
C ALA A 328 -7.73 18.74 -3.43
N THR A 329 -8.69 17.91 -2.99
CA THR A 329 -10.01 17.79 -3.63
C THR A 329 -10.75 19.13 -3.62
N LEU A 330 -10.78 19.81 -2.47
CA LEU A 330 -11.38 21.13 -2.33
C LEU A 330 -10.69 22.16 -3.22
N VAL A 331 -9.36 22.18 -3.24
CA VAL A 331 -8.60 23.08 -4.12
C VAL A 331 -8.95 22.83 -5.59
N MET A 332 -9.02 21.57 -6.03
CA MET A 332 -9.44 21.23 -7.39
C MET A 332 -10.87 21.73 -7.69
N ALA A 333 -11.82 21.47 -6.79
CA ALA A 333 -13.20 21.91 -6.94
C ALA A 333 -13.33 23.44 -7.00
N PHE A 334 -12.65 24.17 -6.12
CA PHE A 334 -12.70 25.64 -6.08
C PHE A 334 -12.01 26.32 -7.28
N THR A 335 -10.95 25.70 -7.80
CA THR A 335 -10.20 26.24 -8.95
C THR A 335 -10.79 25.81 -10.30
N GLY A 336 -11.80 24.93 -10.31
CA GLY A 336 -12.36 24.35 -11.53
C GLY A 336 -11.41 23.37 -12.22
N PHE A 337 -10.43 22.81 -11.49
CA PHE A 337 -9.51 21.81 -12.02
C PHE A 337 -10.27 20.52 -12.36
N SER A 338 -10.02 19.96 -13.55
CA SER A 338 -10.70 18.74 -14.02
C SER A 338 -9.69 17.72 -14.58
N PRO A 339 -9.82 16.43 -14.26
CA PRO A 339 -10.86 15.84 -13.40
C PRO A 339 -10.64 16.18 -11.92
N VAL A 340 -11.74 16.34 -11.18
CA VAL A 340 -11.65 16.34 -9.71
C VAL A 340 -11.47 14.91 -9.25
N VAL A 341 -10.57 14.68 -8.29
CA VAL A 341 -10.34 13.36 -7.71
C VAL A 341 -10.90 13.33 -6.30
N VAL A 342 -11.69 12.32 -6.00
CA VAL A 342 -12.30 12.12 -4.69
C VAL A 342 -11.33 11.34 -3.79
N PRO A 343 -11.21 11.66 -2.50
CA PRO A 343 -10.30 10.95 -1.61
C PRO A 343 -10.63 9.45 -1.47
N GLY A 344 -9.75 8.59 -2.00
CA GLY A 344 -9.79 7.15 -1.72
C GLY A 344 -9.35 6.88 -0.28
N VAL A 345 -10.27 6.45 0.59
CA VAL A 345 -9.95 6.24 2.02
C VAL A 345 -8.99 5.06 2.20
N GLN A 346 -9.13 4.01 1.39
CA GLN A 346 -8.28 2.83 1.46
C GLN A 346 -6.80 3.18 1.28
N ILE A 347 -6.43 3.85 0.19
CA ILE A 347 -5.04 4.24 -0.02
C ILE A 347 -4.55 5.25 1.02
N ASN A 348 -5.38 6.22 1.41
CA ASN A 348 -4.99 7.20 2.42
C ASN A 348 -4.71 6.52 3.77
N PHE A 349 -5.37 5.41 4.06
CA PHE A 349 -5.03 4.57 5.20
C PHE A 349 -3.69 3.84 4.98
N PHE A 350 -3.55 3.02 3.94
CA PHE A 350 -2.35 2.18 3.78
C PHE A 350 -1.08 2.99 3.48
N GLU A 351 -1.11 3.90 2.50
CA GLU A 351 0.03 4.75 2.14
C GLU A 351 0.27 5.83 3.20
N GLY A 352 -0.78 6.42 3.76
CA GLY A 352 -0.64 7.38 4.86
C GLY A 352 -0.03 6.75 6.11
N ALA A 353 -0.47 5.56 6.51
CA ALA A 353 0.10 4.82 7.63
C ALA A 353 1.57 4.46 7.39
N LEU A 354 1.90 3.98 6.19
CA LEU A 354 3.27 3.69 5.78
C LEU A 354 4.15 4.96 5.89
N VAL A 355 3.73 6.06 5.26
CA VAL A 355 4.43 7.35 5.32
C VAL A 355 4.59 7.81 6.77
N GLY A 356 3.56 7.67 7.59
CA GLY A 356 3.60 8.03 9.01
C GLY A 356 4.74 7.34 9.74
N VAL A 357 4.87 6.01 9.61
CA VAL A 357 5.94 5.23 10.26
C VAL A 357 7.33 5.68 9.79
N TYR A 358 7.52 5.83 8.48
CA TYR A 358 8.80 6.24 7.90
C TYR A 358 9.19 7.67 8.29
N ALA A 359 8.23 8.59 8.22
CA ALA A 359 8.44 9.99 8.54
C ALA A 359 8.71 10.18 10.03
N ASN A 360 8.01 9.44 10.90
CA ASN A 360 8.28 9.45 12.33
C ASN A 360 9.72 9.02 12.64
N ALA A 361 10.19 7.92 12.04
CA ALA A 361 11.56 7.43 12.22
C ALA A 361 12.63 8.43 11.73
N ARG A 362 12.27 9.36 10.83
CA ARG A 362 13.21 10.29 10.19
C ARG A 362 13.18 11.71 10.76
N GLY A 363 12.08 12.12 11.36
CA GLY A 363 11.93 13.49 11.88
C GLY A 363 10.83 13.66 12.94
N GLY A 364 10.38 12.56 13.56
CA GLY A 364 9.40 12.56 14.64
C GLY A 364 8.00 13.01 14.22
N LEU A 365 7.22 13.45 15.21
CA LEU A 365 5.83 13.90 15.08
C LEU A 365 5.62 14.96 13.99
N LYS A 366 6.49 15.98 13.94
CA LYS A 366 6.36 17.07 12.97
C LYS A 366 6.51 16.57 11.54
N ASN A 367 7.47 15.68 11.31
CA ASN A 367 7.68 15.10 9.99
C ASN A 367 6.56 14.12 9.63
N CYS A 368 6.05 13.35 10.59
CA CYS A 368 4.89 12.46 10.39
C CYS A 368 3.68 13.24 9.88
N ILE A 369 3.28 14.31 10.57
CA ILE A 369 2.16 15.17 10.18
C ILE A 369 2.40 15.79 8.80
N PHE A 370 3.56 16.42 8.61
CA PHE A 370 3.87 17.14 7.36
C PHE A 370 3.92 16.20 6.15
N SER A 371 4.66 15.10 6.26
CA SER A 371 4.86 14.17 5.14
C SER A 371 3.56 13.45 4.78
N ALA A 372 2.76 13.06 5.76
CA ALA A 372 1.45 12.44 5.50
C ALA A 372 0.51 13.41 4.78
N LEU A 373 0.37 14.64 5.28
CA LEU A 373 -0.48 15.66 4.67
C LEU A 373 -0.05 15.98 3.24
N ILE A 374 1.24 16.19 3.01
CA ILE A 374 1.77 16.48 1.67
C ILE A 374 1.61 15.29 0.73
N THR A 375 1.81 14.06 1.21
CA THR A 375 1.61 12.85 0.41
C THR A 375 0.15 12.76 -0.05
N GLY A 376 -0.81 12.86 0.86
CA GLY A 376 -2.24 12.83 0.50
C GLY A 376 -2.62 13.95 -0.46
N PHE A 377 -2.09 15.16 -0.26
CA PHE A 377 -2.35 16.29 -1.14
C PHE A 377 -1.80 16.07 -2.56
N ILE A 378 -0.53 15.67 -2.68
CA ILE A 378 0.13 15.43 -3.97
C ILE A 378 -0.53 14.26 -4.69
N LEU A 379 -0.91 13.19 -3.98
CA LEU A 379 -1.53 12.00 -4.55
C LEU A 379 -2.76 12.37 -5.39
N GLN A 380 -3.63 13.26 -4.90
CA GLN A 380 -4.85 13.64 -5.63
C GLN A 380 -4.54 14.33 -6.96
N PHE A 381 -3.61 15.29 -6.96
CA PHE A 381 -3.19 15.94 -8.20
C PHE A 381 -2.46 14.98 -9.14
N ALA A 382 -1.63 14.08 -8.59
CA ALA A 382 -0.95 13.06 -9.37
C ALA A 382 -1.97 12.15 -10.08
N VAL A 383 -3.02 11.70 -9.39
CA VAL A 383 -4.12 10.94 -9.98
C VAL A 383 -4.81 11.75 -11.07
N ALA A 384 -5.14 13.01 -10.80
CA ALA A 384 -5.84 13.87 -11.75
C ALA A 384 -5.06 14.06 -13.06
N LEU A 385 -3.73 14.16 -12.97
CA LEU A 385 -2.84 14.30 -14.12
C LEU A 385 -2.62 12.98 -14.87
N THR A 386 -2.62 11.85 -14.16
CA THR A 386 -2.36 10.53 -14.75
C THR A 386 -3.62 9.96 -15.40
N PHE A 387 -4.78 10.14 -14.77
CA PHE A 387 -6.04 9.54 -15.19
C PHE A 387 -6.35 9.73 -16.69
N PRO A 388 -6.24 10.94 -17.29
CA PRO A 388 -6.49 11.14 -18.73
C PRO A 388 -5.55 10.36 -19.66
N MET A 389 -4.40 9.90 -19.15
CA MET A 389 -3.40 9.15 -19.92
C MET A 389 -3.57 7.63 -19.79
N THR A 390 -4.54 7.16 -18.99
CA THR A 390 -4.75 5.72 -18.73
C THR A 390 -5.64 5.04 -19.79
N GLY A 391 -6.10 5.78 -20.79
CA GLY A 391 -6.84 5.26 -21.94
C GLY A 391 -8.11 4.52 -21.52
N HIS A 392 -8.17 3.23 -21.81
CA HIS A 392 -9.37 2.41 -21.54
C HIS A 392 -9.76 2.36 -20.05
N LEU A 393 -8.82 2.59 -19.13
CA LEU A 393 -9.11 2.60 -17.70
C LEU A 393 -9.99 3.78 -17.29
N MET A 394 -10.00 4.86 -18.07
CA MET A 394 -10.88 6.01 -17.84
C MET A 394 -12.36 5.62 -17.87
N ALA A 395 -12.72 4.60 -18.67
CA ALA A 395 -14.10 4.12 -18.77
C ALA A 395 -14.64 3.52 -17.47
N THR A 396 -13.75 3.15 -16.54
CA THR A 396 -14.14 2.63 -15.21
C THR A 396 -14.56 3.73 -14.24
N GLY A 397 -14.21 4.99 -14.51
CA GLY A 397 -14.30 6.09 -13.53
C GLY A 397 -13.34 5.97 -12.34
N GLY A 398 -12.53 4.90 -12.29
CA GLY A 398 -11.56 4.63 -11.24
C GLY A 398 -10.13 4.90 -11.68
N ALA A 399 -9.24 5.15 -10.72
CA ALA A 399 -7.80 5.22 -10.93
C ALA A 399 -7.04 4.20 -10.07
N TYR A 400 -5.88 3.74 -10.55
CA TYR A 400 -4.93 3.07 -9.66
C TYR A 400 -4.57 4.03 -8.53
N GLU A 401 -4.69 3.53 -7.30
CA GLU A 401 -4.36 4.31 -6.12
C GLU A 401 -2.85 4.13 -5.78
N ALA A 402 -2.30 4.97 -4.91
CA ALA A 402 -0.87 5.14 -4.58
C ALA A 402 -0.04 6.05 -5.48
N MET A 403 0.98 6.64 -4.85
CA MET A 403 1.80 7.71 -5.41
C MET A 403 2.53 7.28 -6.68
N ASP A 404 3.11 6.08 -6.73
CA ASP A 404 4.01 5.72 -7.82
C ASP A 404 3.27 5.40 -9.12
N PHE A 405 2.07 4.84 -9.06
CA PHE A 405 1.22 4.69 -10.25
C PHE A 405 0.95 6.03 -10.91
N ASN A 406 0.81 7.08 -10.10
CA ASN A 406 0.39 8.40 -10.54
C ASN A 406 1.56 9.40 -10.68
N THR A 407 2.79 8.97 -10.43
CA THR A 407 3.99 9.80 -10.59
C THR A 407 4.98 9.12 -11.52
N ILE A 408 5.52 7.97 -11.12
CA ILE A 408 6.40 7.16 -11.97
C ILE A 408 5.62 6.64 -13.17
N GLY A 409 4.39 6.15 -12.96
CA GLY A 409 3.51 5.72 -14.05
C GLY A 409 3.16 6.86 -15.02
N TYR A 410 2.93 8.06 -14.51
CA TYR A 410 2.76 9.27 -15.34
C TYR A 410 3.99 9.58 -16.20
N LEU A 411 5.19 9.54 -15.60
CA LEU A 411 6.44 9.77 -16.33
C LEU A 411 6.66 8.71 -17.42
N ILE A 412 6.34 7.44 -17.11
CA ILE A 412 6.40 6.35 -18.08
C ILE A 412 5.40 6.60 -19.21
N ALA A 413 4.15 6.96 -18.91
CA ALA A 413 3.15 7.28 -19.91
C ALA A 413 3.61 8.40 -20.86
N LYS A 414 4.18 9.48 -20.30
CA LYS A 414 4.76 10.57 -21.09
C LYS A 414 5.95 10.15 -21.94
N LEU A 415 6.80 9.28 -21.41
CA LEU A 415 7.93 8.75 -22.17
C LEU A 415 7.42 7.90 -23.34
N MET A 416 6.44 7.03 -23.11
CA MET A 416 5.84 6.18 -24.14
C MET A 416 5.14 7.01 -25.22
N SER A 417 4.51 8.13 -24.87
CA SER A 417 3.87 9.02 -25.86
C SER A 417 4.85 9.68 -26.84
N LEU A 418 6.15 9.68 -26.57
CA LEU A 418 7.17 10.20 -27.51
C LEU A 418 7.53 9.20 -28.61
N PHE A 419 7.22 7.92 -28.40
CA PHE A 419 7.53 6.84 -29.34
C PHE A 419 6.32 6.39 -30.15
N HIS A 420 5.17 7.07 -29.98
CA HIS A 420 3.95 6.84 -30.75
C HIS A 420 3.69 8.00 -31.72
#